data_AF-A0A453DLB7-F1
#
_entry.id   AF-A0A453DLB7-F1
#
_cell.length_a   1.000
_cell.length_b   1.000
_cell.length_c   1.000
_cell.angle_alpha   90.00
_cell.angle_beta   90.00
_cell.angle_gamma   90.00
#
_symmetry.space_group_name_H-M   'P 1'
#
loop_
_entity.id
_entity.type
_entity.pdbx_description
1 polymer ?
#
loop_
_entity_poly.entity_id
_entity_poly.type
_entity_poly.pdbx_seq_one_letter_code
_entity_poly.pdbx_strand_id
1 'polypeptide(L)'
;MLLAHRLNVMMSCYLLANKAAGIAREIELGELDTGKGQNQIGTLQRPGGDAVGALKIIMSFDFVFILHLMEKIMKITDVLCQTLQKKSLDILNALDLVSTTKVLLGKLREDGWDPLLQEVQSFCLKHEIDIPDLNSRYVDVTKSRNKHDNTTTLHHYKADVFNVAIDQQLVELNDRFGVQNTELLTLCASLDPRHDSFDVSNICTLVEKIYHADFSSQERAHLESQLPHFQLDVCNHPELKSSPSLADLTIGLFKTGKAATYSMVDRLLRLVITLPVSTATTERAFSAMKLVKTRLRNRMGDEFPRHYMVVYIGKEIAAKITSDEIINLFDTGGRRAEFKLIDM
;
A
#
# COMPACT_ATOMS: atom_id res chain seq x y z
N MET A 1 1.22 8.25 -9.00
CA MET A 1 2.57 8.83 -8.78
C MET A 1 2.66 9.69 -7.50
N LEU A 2 1.56 10.28 -7.01
CA LEU A 2 1.54 11.08 -5.76
C LEU A 2 1.40 10.25 -4.47
N LEU A 3 0.62 9.16 -4.46
CA LEU A 3 0.54 8.27 -3.30
C LEU A 3 1.86 7.52 -3.05
N ALA A 4 2.51 7.00 -4.08
CA ALA A 4 3.78 6.27 -3.95
C ALA A 4 4.97 7.17 -3.55
N HIS A 5 4.91 8.48 -3.77
CA HIS A 5 5.94 9.42 -3.30
C HIS A 5 5.67 9.85 -1.85
N ARG A 6 4.40 9.98 -1.43
CA ARG A 6 4.00 10.35 -0.06
C ARG A 6 3.96 9.17 0.92
N LEU A 7 3.56 7.98 0.46
CA LEU A 7 3.80 6.71 1.15
C LEU A 7 5.29 6.35 1.17
N ASN A 8 6.12 6.79 0.19
CA ASN A 8 7.57 6.66 0.34
C ASN A 8 8.13 7.56 1.43
N VAL A 9 7.53 8.72 1.74
CA VAL A 9 7.94 9.51 2.91
C VAL A 9 7.54 8.77 4.20
N MET A 10 6.33 8.18 4.23
CA MET A 10 5.86 7.35 5.36
C MET A 10 6.70 6.06 5.53
N MET A 11 7.07 5.39 4.45
CA MET A 11 7.91 4.19 4.41
C MET A 11 9.39 4.51 4.60
N SER A 12 9.84 5.70 4.19
CA SER A 12 11.17 6.24 4.50
C SER A 12 11.24 6.59 5.98
N CYS A 13 10.17 7.10 6.60
CA CYS A 13 10.05 7.22 8.05
C CYS A 13 10.00 5.86 8.74
N TYR A 14 9.35 4.84 8.17
CA TYR A 14 9.40 3.45 8.67
C TYR A 14 10.80 2.83 8.57
N LEU A 15 11.56 3.13 7.51
CA LEU A 15 12.95 2.71 7.33
C LEU A 15 13.92 3.54 8.21
N LEU A 16 13.65 4.82 8.44
CA LEU A 16 14.37 5.68 9.37
C LEU A 16 14.09 5.29 10.83
N ALA A 17 12.86 4.91 11.16
CA ALA A 17 12.46 4.42 12.49
C ALA A 17 13.04 3.03 12.76
N ASN A 18 13.06 2.12 11.78
CA ASN A 18 13.77 0.84 11.91
C ASN A 18 15.30 0.99 11.97
N LYS A 19 15.87 1.96 11.24
CA LYS A 19 17.29 2.32 11.39
C LYS A 19 17.59 2.98 12.73
N ALA A 20 16.69 3.82 13.24
CA ALA A 20 16.80 4.45 14.55
C ALA A 20 16.67 3.42 15.68
N ALA A 21 15.80 2.41 15.54
CA ALA A 21 15.70 1.28 16.47
C ALA A 21 16.92 0.34 16.43
N GLY A 22 17.63 0.29 15.30
CA GLY A 22 18.95 -0.35 15.19
C GLY A 22 20.03 0.48 15.89
N ILE A 23 20.08 1.79 15.63
CA ILE A 23 21.04 2.71 16.26
C ILE A 23 20.82 2.81 17.78
N ALA A 24 19.58 2.80 18.25
CA ALA A 24 19.25 2.79 19.69
C ALA A 24 19.69 1.49 20.38
N ARG A 25 19.58 0.34 19.69
CA ARG A 25 20.08 -0.95 20.19
C ARG A 25 21.61 -1.00 20.24
N GLU A 26 22.29 -0.44 19.24
CA GLU A 26 23.77 -0.35 19.20
C GLU A 26 24.32 0.60 20.29
N ILE A 27 23.54 1.64 20.67
CA ILE A 27 23.83 2.53 21.80
C ILE A 27 23.58 1.81 23.15
N GLU A 28 22.53 1.01 23.27
CA GLU A 28 22.24 0.17 24.45
C GLU A 28 23.30 -0.92 24.68
N LEU A 29 23.90 -1.45 23.60
CA LEU A 29 24.93 -2.48 23.63
C LEU A 29 26.35 -1.94 23.85
N GLY A 30 26.53 -0.61 23.87
CA GLY A 30 27.81 0.04 24.16
C GLY A 30 28.89 -0.11 23.07
N GLU A 31 28.53 -0.46 21.84
CA GLU A 31 29.50 -0.71 20.75
C GLU A 31 30.01 0.56 20.05
N LEU A 32 29.60 1.76 20.52
CA LEU A 32 30.12 3.05 20.06
C LEU A 32 30.91 3.75 21.17
N ASP A 33 32.23 3.58 21.14
CA ASP A 33 33.16 4.30 22.02
C ASP A 33 33.17 5.80 21.68
N THR A 34 32.70 6.62 22.63
CA THR A 34 32.82 8.08 22.56
C THR A 34 34.24 8.51 22.95
N GLY A 35 35.19 8.21 22.07
CA GLY A 35 36.60 8.56 22.25
C GLY A 35 36.87 10.07 22.18
N LYS A 36 36.97 10.72 23.35
CA LYS A 36 37.68 12.00 23.50
C LYS A 36 39.19 11.74 23.35
N GLY A 37 39.79 12.14 22.22
CA GLY A 37 41.25 12.07 22.07
C GLY A 37 41.80 12.57 20.74
N GLN A 38 42.60 13.64 20.84
CA GLN A 38 43.65 14.10 19.93
C GLN A 38 43.31 14.87 18.64
N ASN A 39 44.07 15.96 18.53
CA ASN A 39 43.97 17.08 17.62
C ASN A 39 44.90 16.88 16.40
N GLN A 40 44.52 17.58 15.32
CA GLN A 40 45.36 18.03 14.18
C GLN A 40 45.84 16.96 13.19
N ILE A 41 45.30 17.04 11.96
CA ILE A 41 46.00 17.25 10.67
C ILE A 41 45.01 16.91 9.52
N GLY A 42 44.91 17.81 8.52
CA GLY A 42 44.61 17.44 7.14
C GLY A 42 43.14 17.21 6.73
N THR A 43 42.60 18.19 6.00
CA THR A 43 41.57 18.15 4.96
C THR A 43 40.96 16.78 4.59
N LEU A 44 39.98 16.32 5.36
CA LEU A 44 38.95 15.34 4.95
C LEU A 44 37.63 15.81 5.56
N GLN A 45 36.60 16.03 4.72
CA GLN A 45 35.23 16.32 5.19
C GLN A 45 34.81 15.17 6.14
N ARG A 46 34.61 15.51 7.41
CA ARG A 46 34.36 14.55 8.48
C ARG A 46 32.89 14.07 8.44
N PRO A 47 32.63 12.75 8.43
CA PRO A 47 31.30 12.18 8.67
C PRO A 47 30.73 12.49 10.06
N GLY A 48 31.58 12.88 11.02
CA GLY A 48 31.20 13.17 12.40
C GLY A 48 30.36 14.43 12.60
N GLY A 49 30.45 15.42 11.70
CA GLY A 49 29.58 16.60 11.73
C GLY A 49 28.12 16.24 11.40
N ASP A 50 27.95 15.31 10.46
CA ASP A 50 26.64 14.83 10.03
C ASP A 50 25.99 13.91 11.06
N ALA A 51 26.78 13.07 11.75
CA ALA A 51 26.28 12.17 12.79
C ALA A 51 25.79 12.94 14.03
N VAL A 52 26.54 13.94 14.50
CA VAL A 52 26.15 14.79 15.64
C VAL A 52 24.92 15.65 15.28
N GLY A 53 24.87 16.16 14.05
CA GLY A 53 23.69 16.87 13.53
C GLY A 53 22.44 15.99 13.48
N ALA A 54 22.58 14.75 12.98
CA ALA A 54 21.48 13.79 12.93
C ALA A 54 20.99 13.40 14.33
N LEU A 55 21.91 13.18 15.28
CA LEU A 55 21.55 12.90 16.68
C LEU A 55 20.74 14.06 17.28
N LYS A 56 21.15 15.31 17.03
CA LYS A 56 20.41 16.49 17.50
C LYS A 56 19.00 16.58 16.91
N ILE A 57 18.81 16.18 15.65
CA ILE A 57 17.49 16.13 15.02
C ILE A 57 16.63 15.02 15.64
N ILE A 58 17.18 13.82 15.82
CA ILE A 58 16.47 12.67 16.40
C ILE A 58 16.06 12.94 17.86
N MET A 59 16.91 13.68 18.59
CA MET A 59 16.65 14.09 19.98
C MET A 59 15.87 15.41 20.09
N SER A 60 15.22 15.87 19.03
CA SER A 60 14.36 17.07 19.08
C SER A 60 12.91 16.70 19.40
N PHE A 61 12.20 17.62 20.07
CA PHE A 61 10.76 17.47 20.32
C PHE A 61 9.98 17.30 19.01
N ASP A 62 10.32 18.03 17.95
CA ASP A 62 9.70 17.91 16.62
C ASP A 62 9.76 16.47 16.10
N PHE A 63 10.94 15.85 16.15
CA PHE A 63 11.10 14.48 15.67
C PHE A 63 10.32 13.48 16.52
N VAL A 64 10.40 13.59 17.85
CA VAL A 64 9.68 12.71 18.78
C VAL A 64 8.17 12.83 18.60
N PHE A 65 7.66 14.06 18.45
CA PHE A 65 6.24 14.31 18.22
C PHE A 65 5.77 13.67 16.91
N ILE A 66 6.49 13.91 15.81
CA ILE A 66 6.17 13.32 14.50
C ILE A 66 6.24 11.79 14.59
N LEU A 67 7.23 11.24 15.28
CA LEU A 67 7.40 9.79 15.42
C LEU A 67 6.17 9.15 16.08
N HIS A 68 5.73 9.68 17.23
CA HIS A 68 4.56 9.15 17.95
C HIS A 68 3.26 9.35 17.15
N LEU A 69 3.09 10.51 16.51
CA LEU A 69 1.93 10.76 15.64
C LEU A 69 1.87 9.74 14.50
N MET A 70 2.98 9.54 13.81
CA MET A 70 3.08 8.58 12.72
C MET A 70 2.83 7.15 13.22
N GLU A 71 3.33 6.78 14.40
CA GLU A 71 3.05 5.48 14.99
C GLU A 71 1.55 5.25 15.21
N LYS A 72 0.81 6.23 15.76
CA LYS A 72 -0.64 6.12 15.98
C LYS A 72 -1.40 5.97 14.65
N ILE A 73 -1.08 6.81 13.66
CA ILE A 73 -1.70 6.75 12.32
C ILE A 73 -1.40 5.40 11.64
N MET A 74 -0.15 4.94 11.71
CA MET A 74 0.25 3.65 11.12
C MET A 74 -0.45 2.49 11.81
N LYS A 75 -0.56 2.48 13.15
CA LYS A 75 -1.30 1.43 13.88
C LYS A 75 -2.76 1.33 13.44
N ILE A 76 -3.42 2.46 13.19
CA ILE A 76 -4.81 2.47 12.70
C ILE A 76 -4.90 1.92 11.26
N THR A 77 -3.97 2.34 10.40
CA THR A 77 -4.00 1.99 8.97
C THR A 77 -3.39 0.62 8.63
N ASP A 78 -2.66 0.00 9.56
CA ASP A 78 -1.94 -1.27 9.35
C ASP A 78 -2.87 -2.41 8.91
N VAL A 79 -3.99 -2.60 9.61
CA VAL A 79 -4.95 -3.68 9.30
C VAL A 79 -5.52 -3.55 7.88
N LEU A 80 -5.84 -2.32 7.46
CA LEU A 80 -6.32 -2.04 6.11
C LEU A 80 -5.20 -2.30 5.10
N CYS A 81 -3.99 -1.81 5.34
CA CYS A 81 -2.84 -2.01 4.48
C CYS A 81 -2.53 -3.49 4.25
N GLN A 82 -2.50 -4.29 5.32
CA GLN A 82 -2.26 -5.73 5.23
C GLN A 82 -3.36 -6.42 4.44
N THR A 83 -4.63 -6.04 4.66
CA THR A 83 -5.76 -6.66 3.97
C THR A 83 -5.73 -6.36 2.47
N LEU A 84 -5.49 -5.10 2.08
CA LEU A 84 -5.39 -4.67 0.68
C LEU A 84 -4.18 -5.26 -0.07
N GLN A 85 -3.22 -5.84 0.65
CA GLN A 85 -2.04 -6.50 0.09
C GLN A 85 -2.20 -8.01 -0.05
N LYS A 86 -3.27 -8.62 0.49
CA LYS A 86 -3.54 -10.06 0.35
C LYS A 86 -3.84 -10.42 -1.12
N LYS A 87 -3.34 -11.57 -1.57
CA LYS A 87 -3.59 -12.10 -2.94
C LYS A 87 -5.08 -12.42 -3.15
N SER A 88 -5.72 -12.99 -2.14
CA SER A 88 -7.18 -13.20 -2.08
C SER A 88 -7.80 -12.00 -1.36
N LEU A 89 -8.15 -10.96 -2.12
CA LEU A 89 -8.86 -9.82 -1.54
C LEU A 89 -10.36 -10.10 -1.54
N ASP A 90 -10.96 -9.99 -0.36
CA ASP A 90 -12.39 -9.93 -0.20
C ASP A 90 -12.82 -8.45 -0.22
N ILE A 91 -13.56 -8.07 -1.27
CA ILE A 91 -13.96 -6.70 -1.54
C ILE A 91 -14.88 -6.16 -0.44
N LEU A 92 -15.79 -6.99 0.10
CA LEU A 92 -16.73 -6.59 1.14
C LEU A 92 -15.97 -6.27 2.44
N ASN A 93 -15.16 -7.22 2.89
CA ASN A 93 -14.33 -7.04 4.08
C ASN A 93 -13.36 -5.85 3.92
N ALA A 94 -12.86 -5.60 2.70
CA ALA A 94 -12.02 -4.43 2.44
C ALA A 94 -12.80 -3.11 2.55
N LEU A 95 -14.03 -3.02 2.06
CA LEU A 95 -14.89 -1.82 2.18
C LEU A 95 -15.24 -1.52 3.63
N ASP A 96 -15.57 -2.54 4.41
CA ASP A 96 -15.84 -2.39 5.84
C ASP A 96 -14.59 -1.92 6.59
N LEU A 97 -13.41 -2.45 6.24
CA LEU A 97 -12.14 -1.99 6.79
C LEU A 97 -11.82 -0.54 6.41
N VAL A 98 -12.11 -0.11 5.18
CA VAL A 98 -11.95 1.31 4.80
C VAL A 98 -12.85 2.19 5.67
N SER A 99 -14.11 1.80 5.86
CA SER A 99 -15.08 2.56 6.65
C SER A 99 -14.68 2.66 8.12
N THR A 100 -14.30 1.52 8.73
CA THR A 100 -13.82 1.49 10.12
C THR A 100 -12.51 2.25 10.29
N THR A 101 -11.58 2.19 9.34
CA THR A 101 -10.33 2.97 9.36
C THR A 101 -10.61 4.47 9.33
N LYS A 102 -11.54 4.94 8.48
CA LYS A 102 -11.96 6.35 8.45
C LYS A 102 -12.53 6.81 9.80
N VAL A 103 -13.38 5.99 10.42
CA VAL A 103 -13.94 6.27 11.75
C VAL A 103 -12.84 6.35 12.82
N LEU A 104 -11.89 5.41 12.82
CA LEU A 104 -10.78 5.41 13.78
C LEU A 104 -9.85 6.62 13.61
N LEU A 105 -9.55 7.03 12.38
CA LEU A 105 -8.80 8.26 12.11
C LEU A 105 -9.57 9.51 12.55
N GLY A 106 -10.88 9.56 12.33
CA GLY A 106 -11.74 10.63 12.83
C GLY A 106 -11.71 10.73 14.36
N LYS A 107 -11.83 9.60 15.06
CA LYS A 107 -11.70 9.54 16.53
C LYS A 107 -10.32 9.99 17.01
N LEU A 108 -9.25 9.56 16.32
CA LEU A 108 -7.90 10.04 16.64
C LEU A 108 -7.82 11.56 16.52
N ARG A 109 -8.45 12.16 15.50
CA ARG A 109 -8.47 13.62 15.31
C ARG A 109 -9.21 14.36 16.43
N GLU A 110 -10.36 13.83 16.85
CA GLU A 110 -11.22 14.49 17.85
C GLU A 110 -10.68 14.34 19.27
N ASP A 111 -10.34 13.11 19.67
CA ASP A 111 -10.03 12.77 21.06
C ASP A 111 -8.55 12.41 21.29
N GLY A 112 -7.76 12.27 20.22
CA GLY A 112 -6.40 11.73 20.30
C GLY A 112 -5.30 12.74 20.61
N TRP A 113 -5.61 14.04 20.64
CA TRP A 113 -4.62 15.09 20.91
C TRP A 113 -4.01 14.98 22.30
N ASP A 114 -4.85 14.99 23.36
CA ASP A 114 -4.36 15.02 24.74
C ASP A 114 -3.60 13.73 25.11
N PRO A 115 -4.07 12.51 24.76
CA PRO A 115 -3.31 11.28 24.99
C PRO A 115 -1.96 11.28 24.26
N LEU A 116 -1.92 11.73 23.00
CA LEU A 116 -0.66 11.80 22.24
C LEU A 116 0.33 12.77 22.88
N LEU A 117 -0.12 13.96 23.26
CA LEU A 117 0.75 14.97 23.87
C LEU A 117 1.33 14.46 25.19
N GLN A 118 0.52 13.80 26.02
CA GLN A 118 0.99 13.20 27.28
C GLN A 118 2.05 12.12 27.04
N GLU A 119 1.86 11.24 26.05
CA GLU A 119 2.85 10.21 25.69
C GLU A 119 4.17 10.85 25.21
N VAL A 120 4.09 11.86 24.34
CA VAL A 120 5.26 12.59 23.84
C VAL A 120 6.01 13.30 24.98
N GLN A 121 5.30 14.00 25.87
CA GLN A 121 5.91 14.68 27.00
C GLN A 121 6.58 13.68 27.96
N SER A 122 5.92 12.56 28.26
CA SER A 122 6.48 11.49 29.09
C SER A 122 7.76 10.92 28.49
N PHE A 123 7.76 10.67 27.17
CA PHE A 123 8.95 10.23 26.45
C PHE A 123 10.08 11.27 26.52
N CYS A 124 9.79 12.54 26.24
CA CYS A 124 10.79 13.61 26.29
C CYS A 124 11.40 13.77 27.68
N LEU A 125 10.59 13.75 28.73
CA LEU A 125 11.08 13.81 30.12
C LEU A 125 12.00 12.64 30.46
N LYS A 126 11.63 11.42 30.04
CA LYS A 126 12.42 10.21 30.27
C LYS A 126 13.78 10.25 29.57
N HIS A 127 13.86 10.92 28.42
CA HIS A 127 15.05 10.97 27.57
C HIS A 127 15.79 12.32 27.64
N GLU A 128 15.47 13.17 28.62
CA GLU A 128 16.08 14.49 28.82
C GLU A 128 16.03 15.39 27.57
N ILE A 129 14.92 15.30 26.82
CA ILE A 129 14.67 16.12 25.63
C ILE A 129 13.89 17.37 26.06
N ASP A 130 14.40 18.54 25.67
CA ASP A 130 13.77 19.82 25.95
C ASP A 130 12.36 19.90 25.34
N ILE A 131 11.38 20.17 26.18
CA ILE A 131 9.98 20.38 25.78
C ILE A 131 9.77 21.88 25.56
N PRO A 132 9.30 22.31 24.37
CA PRO A 132 9.05 23.72 24.11
C PRO A 132 7.84 24.23 24.91
N ASP A 133 7.87 25.52 25.28
CA ASP A 133 6.70 26.17 25.87
C ASP A 133 5.57 26.25 24.82
N LEU A 134 4.47 25.55 25.11
CA LEU A 134 3.32 25.45 24.21
C LEU A 134 2.61 26.81 24.05
N ASN A 135 2.75 27.73 25.00
CA ASN A 135 2.16 29.06 24.95
C ASN A 135 3.08 30.09 24.28
N SER A 136 4.34 29.73 24.01
CA SER A 136 5.26 30.65 23.34
C SER A 136 4.84 30.85 21.89
N ARG A 137 5.35 31.94 21.30
CA ARG A 137 5.25 32.15 19.86
C ARG A 137 6.06 31.08 19.14
N TYR A 138 5.46 30.44 18.14
CA TYR A 138 6.17 29.51 17.28
C TYR A 138 7.09 30.28 16.33
N VAL A 139 8.34 29.83 16.19
CA VAL A 139 9.33 30.44 15.29
C VAL A 139 9.81 29.38 14.31
N ASP A 140 9.31 29.46 13.08
CA ASP A 140 9.76 28.61 11.98
C ASP A 140 11.18 29.02 11.56
N VAL A 141 12.17 28.17 11.85
CA VAL A 141 13.60 28.42 11.55
C VAL A 141 13.86 28.46 10.04
N THR A 142 12.96 27.92 9.21
CA THR A 142 13.12 27.83 7.75
C THR A 142 12.46 28.98 6.98
N LYS A 143 11.55 29.73 7.61
CA LYS A 143 10.88 30.89 6.99
C LYS A 143 11.53 32.19 7.43
N SER A 144 11.64 33.14 6.49
CA SER A 144 12.07 34.50 6.77
C SER A 144 11.29 35.09 7.96
N ARG A 145 12.01 35.74 8.89
CA ARG A 145 11.51 36.37 10.13
C ARG A 145 10.37 37.40 9.94
N ASN A 146 9.99 37.70 8.70
CA ASN A 146 9.06 38.77 8.33
C ASN A 146 7.60 38.34 8.14
N LYS A 147 7.22 37.08 8.43
CA LYS A 147 5.79 36.73 8.54
C LYS A 147 5.32 36.97 9.99
N HIS A 148 4.51 38.01 10.17
CA HIS A 148 3.80 38.33 11.40
C HIS A 148 2.67 37.32 11.69
N ASP A 149 3.01 36.04 11.84
CA ASP A 149 2.08 35.07 12.40
C ASP A 149 2.22 35.07 13.93
N ASN A 150 1.11 35.32 14.62
CA ASN A 150 0.97 35.23 16.08
C ASN A 150 0.64 33.79 16.52
N THR A 151 1.08 32.80 15.75
CA THR A 151 0.77 31.39 15.98
C THR A 151 1.52 30.88 17.21
N THR A 152 0.79 30.28 18.15
CA THR A 152 1.38 29.65 19.33
C THR A 152 1.98 28.30 18.97
N THR A 153 2.99 27.85 19.72
CA THR A 153 3.57 26.50 19.59
C THR A 153 2.49 25.41 19.69
N LEU A 154 1.51 25.58 20.58
CA LEU A 154 0.35 24.69 20.68
C LEU A 154 -0.45 24.62 19.38
N HIS A 155 -0.77 25.77 18.78
CA HIS A 155 -1.52 25.81 17.53
C HIS A 155 -0.73 25.14 16.40
N HIS A 156 0.58 25.36 16.34
CA HIS A 156 1.42 24.71 15.35
C HIS A 156 1.32 23.18 15.41
N TYR A 157 1.59 22.57 16.57
CA TYR A 157 1.55 21.11 16.68
C TYR A 157 0.13 20.54 16.56
N LYS A 158 -0.89 21.20 17.12
CA LYS A 158 -2.27 20.70 17.10
C LYS A 158 -2.95 20.91 15.75
N ALA A 159 -2.97 22.14 15.26
CA ALA A 159 -3.69 22.50 14.05
C ALA A 159 -2.87 22.23 12.78
N ASP A 160 -1.61 22.68 12.73
CA ASP A 160 -0.82 22.65 11.49
C ASP A 160 -0.14 21.29 11.24
N VAL A 161 0.13 20.51 12.30
CA VAL A 161 0.81 19.22 12.19
C VAL A 161 -0.16 18.07 12.41
N PHE A 162 -0.75 17.96 13.61
CA PHE A 162 -1.59 16.83 14.01
C PHE A 162 -2.87 16.71 13.16
N ASN A 163 -3.69 17.76 13.12
CA ASN A 163 -4.93 17.75 12.33
C ASN A 163 -4.63 17.58 10.84
N VAL A 164 -3.66 18.34 10.29
CA VAL A 164 -3.29 18.25 8.87
C VAL A 164 -2.80 16.84 8.50
N ALA A 165 -2.01 16.18 9.34
CA ALA A 165 -1.54 14.83 9.05
C ALA A 165 -2.69 13.83 8.96
N ILE A 166 -3.66 13.90 9.89
CA ILE A 166 -4.82 13.01 9.90
C ILE A 166 -5.79 13.35 8.76
N ASP A 167 -6.06 14.64 8.54
CA ASP A 167 -6.93 15.12 7.47
C ASP A 167 -6.38 14.71 6.10
N GLN A 168 -5.05 14.76 5.91
CA GLN A 168 -4.43 14.25 4.69
C GLN A 168 -4.68 12.74 4.52
N GLN A 169 -4.58 11.92 5.58
CA GLN A 169 -4.90 10.49 5.45
C GLN A 169 -6.37 10.25 5.08
N LEU A 170 -7.29 11.02 5.68
CA LEU A 170 -8.71 10.94 5.37
C LEU A 170 -9.02 11.35 3.93
N VAL A 171 -8.40 12.43 3.44
CA VAL A 171 -8.52 12.89 2.05
C VAL A 171 -8.01 11.82 1.09
N GLU A 172 -6.82 11.26 1.31
CA GLU A 172 -6.28 10.21 0.43
C GLU A 172 -7.16 8.95 0.43
N LEU A 173 -7.73 8.57 1.58
CA LEU A 173 -8.69 7.46 1.65
C LEU A 173 -10.00 7.78 0.93
N ASN A 174 -10.48 9.03 0.98
CA ASN A 174 -11.69 9.46 0.28
C ASN A 174 -11.49 9.61 -1.22
N ASP A 175 -10.32 10.07 -1.67
CA ASP A 175 -10.00 10.16 -3.09
C ASP A 175 -9.84 8.75 -3.70
N ARG A 176 -9.19 7.84 -2.96
CA ARG A 176 -8.98 6.47 -3.42
C ARG A 176 -10.25 5.61 -3.32
N PHE A 177 -11.05 5.78 -2.28
CA PHE A 177 -12.31 5.08 -2.06
C PHE A 177 -13.47 6.07 -2.05
N GLY A 178 -13.57 6.86 -3.12
CA GLY A 178 -14.65 7.81 -3.33
C GLY A 178 -15.94 7.10 -3.76
N VAL A 179 -17.03 7.88 -3.85
CA VAL A 179 -18.40 7.37 -4.10
C VAL A 179 -18.46 6.41 -5.30
N GLN A 180 -17.80 6.74 -6.41
CA GLN A 180 -17.78 5.91 -7.62
C GLN A 180 -16.99 4.60 -7.43
N ASN A 181 -15.86 4.65 -6.72
CA ASN A 181 -15.06 3.45 -6.47
C ASN A 181 -15.76 2.54 -5.45
N THR A 182 -16.45 3.11 -4.46
CA THR A 182 -17.30 2.35 -3.55
C THR A 182 -18.54 1.78 -4.25
N GLU A 183 -19.13 2.49 -5.22
CA GLU A 183 -20.22 1.96 -6.05
C GLU A 183 -19.73 0.73 -6.83
N LEU A 184 -18.62 0.84 -7.57
CA LEU A 184 -18.03 -0.30 -8.29
C LEU A 184 -17.78 -1.49 -7.36
N LEU A 185 -17.14 -1.27 -6.21
CA LEU A 185 -16.83 -2.35 -5.27
C LEU A 185 -18.11 -2.97 -4.66
N THR A 186 -19.16 -2.18 -4.43
CA THR A 186 -20.47 -2.67 -3.98
C THR A 186 -21.14 -3.52 -5.06
N LEU A 187 -21.07 -3.10 -6.32
CA LEU A 187 -21.57 -3.87 -7.45
C LEU A 187 -20.76 -5.16 -7.67
N CYS A 188 -19.45 -5.15 -7.42
CA CYS A 188 -18.64 -6.37 -7.46
C CYS A 188 -18.98 -7.31 -6.29
N ALA A 189 -19.30 -6.77 -5.12
CA ALA A 189 -19.70 -7.54 -3.96
C ALA A 189 -21.06 -8.23 -4.12
N SER A 190 -21.97 -7.67 -4.92
CA SER A 190 -23.26 -8.31 -5.21
C SER A 190 -23.12 -9.55 -6.09
N LEU A 191 -21.94 -9.83 -6.65
CA LEU A 191 -21.69 -11.01 -7.47
C LEU A 191 -21.49 -12.29 -6.63
N ASP A 192 -21.23 -12.16 -5.33
CA ASP A 192 -20.97 -13.31 -4.47
C ASP A 192 -22.28 -13.91 -3.91
N PRO A 193 -22.71 -15.09 -4.38
CA PRO A 193 -24.01 -15.67 -3.99
C PRO A 193 -24.02 -16.18 -2.55
N ARG A 194 -22.86 -16.27 -1.89
CA ARG A 194 -22.73 -16.74 -0.50
C ARG A 194 -23.08 -15.66 0.52
N HIS A 195 -23.14 -14.40 0.10
CA HIS A 195 -23.44 -13.26 0.95
C HIS A 195 -24.84 -12.71 0.69
N ASP A 196 -25.43 -12.10 1.72
CA ASP A 196 -26.74 -11.45 1.64
C ASP A 196 -26.77 -10.25 0.69
N SER A 197 -25.59 -9.76 0.27
CA SER A 197 -25.42 -8.69 -0.71
C SER A 197 -25.70 -9.13 -2.15
N PHE A 198 -25.91 -10.43 -2.40
CA PHE A 198 -26.17 -10.93 -3.75
C PHE A 198 -27.45 -10.31 -4.33
N ASP A 199 -27.31 -9.61 -5.44
CA ASP A 199 -28.42 -8.90 -6.07
C ASP A 199 -28.26 -8.87 -7.59
N VAL A 200 -29.25 -9.47 -8.27
CA VAL A 200 -29.24 -9.61 -9.74
C VAL A 200 -29.27 -8.26 -10.44
N SER A 201 -30.04 -7.30 -9.93
CA SER A 201 -30.17 -5.96 -10.53
C SER A 201 -28.85 -5.19 -10.48
N ASN A 202 -28.15 -5.26 -9.35
CA ASN A 202 -26.82 -4.67 -9.17
C ASN A 202 -25.78 -5.35 -10.08
N ILE A 203 -25.83 -6.68 -10.24
CA ILE A 203 -24.94 -7.39 -11.18
C ILE A 203 -25.21 -6.96 -12.63
N CYS A 204 -26.48 -6.83 -13.04
CA CYS A 204 -26.82 -6.30 -14.36
C CYS A 204 -26.31 -4.86 -14.54
N THR A 205 -26.48 -4.01 -13.52
CA THR A 205 -25.96 -2.64 -13.51
C THR A 205 -24.42 -2.60 -13.65
N LEU A 206 -23.70 -3.53 -13.01
CA LEU A 206 -22.25 -3.67 -13.14
C LEU A 206 -21.85 -3.88 -14.61
N VAL A 207 -22.52 -4.81 -15.28
CA VAL A 207 -22.23 -5.14 -16.67
C VAL A 207 -22.63 -4.02 -17.62
N GLU A 208 -23.76 -3.38 -17.38
CA GLU A 208 -24.27 -2.30 -18.23
C GLU A 208 -23.44 -1.02 -18.13
N LYS A 209 -22.94 -0.68 -16.95
CA LYS A 209 -22.15 0.55 -16.76
C LYS A 209 -20.66 0.32 -17.00
N ILE A 210 -20.09 -0.73 -16.42
CA ILE A 210 -18.63 -0.92 -16.31
C ILE A 210 -18.10 -1.79 -17.44
N TYR A 211 -18.74 -2.93 -17.70
CA TYR A 211 -18.30 -3.92 -18.69
C TYR A 211 -19.12 -3.88 -19.98
N HIS A 212 -19.61 -2.70 -20.36
CA HIS A 212 -20.53 -2.56 -21.48
C HIS A 212 -19.94 -3.02 -22.83
N ALA A 213 -18.63 -2.91 -22.99
CA ALA A 213 -17.89 -3.36 -24.17
C ALA A 213 -17.63 -4.88 -24.18
N ASP A 214 -17.64 -5.52 -23.02
CA ASP A 214 -17.35 -6.96 -22.90
C ASP A 214 -18.59 -7.82 -23.15
N PHE A 215 -19.80 -7.27 -22.97
CA PHE A 215 -21.06 -8.02 -23.11
C PHE A 215 -22.01 -7.37 -24.11
N SER A 216 -22.40 -8.14 -25.12
CA SER A 216 -23.51 -7.82 -26.03
C SER A 216 -24.88 -7.87 -25.31
N SER A 217 -25.90 -7.25 -25.89
CA SER A 217 -27.25 -7.25 -25.31
C SER A 217 -27.82 -8.66 -25.11
N GLN A 218 -27.51 -9.60 -26.02
CA GLN A 218 -27.93 -10.99 -25.90
C GLN A 218 -27.21 -11.71 -24.77
N GLU A 219 -25.90 -11.48 -24.60
CA GLU A 219 -25.12 -12.05 -23.50
C GLU A 219 -25.57 -11.51 -22.14
N ARG A 220 -26.01 -10.25 -22.06
CA ARG A 220 -26.58 -9.67 -20.83
C ARG A 220 -27.88 -10.35 -20.41
N ALA A 221 -28.80 -10.55 -21.36
CA ALA A 221 -30.02 -11.32 -21.10
C ALA A 221 -29.70 -12.77 -20.69
N HIS A 222 -28.68 -13.37 -21.30
CA HIS A 222 -28.23 -14.70 -20.90
C HIS A 222 -27.65 -14.71 -19.48
N LEU A 223 -26.83 -13.73 -19.12
CA LEU A 223 -26.31 -13.57 -17.76
C LEU A 223 -27.45 -13.45 -16.74
N GLU A 224 -28.42 -12.58 -17.00
CA GLU A 224 -29.58 -12.38 -16.12
C GLU A 224 -30.35 -13.69 -15.90
N SER A 225 -30.53 -14.50 -16.94
CA SER A 225 -31.15 -15.84 -16.78
C SER A 225 -30.28 -16.85 -16.01
N GLN A 226 -28.94 -16.77 -16.09
CA GLN A 226 -28.04 -17.68 -15.39
C GLN A 226 -27.95 -17.40 -13.88
N LEU A 227 -28.07 -16.13 -13.46
CA LEU A 227 -27.80 -15.68 -12.09
C LEU A 227 -28.66 -16.35 -11.00
N PRO A 228 -29.99 -16.51 -11.15
CA PRO A 228 -30.81 -17.19 -10.14
C PRO A 228 -30.43 -18.67 -9.96
N HIS A 229 -30.13 -19.36 -11.07
CA HIS A 229 -29.68 -20.76 -11.04
C HIS A 229 -28.30 -20.87 -10.39
N PHE A 230 -27.39 -19.95 -10.73
CA PHE A 230 -26.06 -19.88 -10.15
C PHE A 230 -26.10 -19.72 -8.62
N GLN A 231 -26.94 -18.80 -8.12
CA GLN A 231 -27.10 -18.59 -6.68
C GLN A 231 -27.56 -19.86 -5.97
N LEU A 232 -28.61 -20.51 -6.48
CA LEU A 232 -29.16 -21.72 -5.89
C LEU A 232 -28.13 -22.88 -5.89
N ASP A 233 -27.41 -23.06 -6.99
CA ASP A 233 -26.43 -24.14 -7.13
C ASP A 233 -25.21 -23.95 -6.24
N VAL A 234 -24.65 -22.73 -6.16
CA VAL A 234 -23.48 -22.44 -5.31
C VAL A 234 -23.83 -22.61 -3.83
N CYS A 235 -24.99 -22.12 -3.40
CA CYS A 235 -25.43 -22.21 -2.00
C CYS A 235 -25.75 -23.63 -1.55
N ASN A 236 -26.13 -24.52 -2.47
CA ASN A 236 -26.43 -25.93 -2.18
C ASN A 236 -25.22 -26.86 -2.36
N HIS A 237 -24.13 -26.40 -3.01
CA HIS A 237 -22.94 -27.23 -3.23
C HIS A 237 -21.93 -27.07 -2.08
N PRO A 238 -21.59 -28.13 -1.33
CA PRO A 238 -20.74 -28.04 -0.13
C PRO A 238 -19.36 -27.41 -0.41
N GLU A 239 -18.71 -27.79 -1.52
CA GLU A 239 -17.39 -27.28 -1.89
C GLU A 239 -17.39 -25.81 -2.35
N LEU A 240 -18.47 -25.36 -2.99
CA LEU A 240 -18.56 -23.99 -3.51
C LEU A 240 -18.98 -23.03 -2.39
N LYS A 241 -19.91 -23.45 -1.54
CA LYS A 241 -20.34 -22.70 -0.36
C LYS A 241 -19.20 -22.44 0.62
N SER A 242 -18.29 -23.40 0.81
CA SER A 242 -17.17 -23.30 1.77
C SER A 242 -15.93 -22.61 1.22
N SER A 243 -15.95 -22.16 -0.04
CA SER A 243 -14.83 -21.42 -0.63
C SER A 243 -14.63 -20.09 0.10
N PRO A 244 -13.39 -19.67 0.44
CA PRO A 244 -13.16 -18.49 1.27
C PRO A 244 -13.11 -17.16 0.50
N SER A 245 -12.94 -17.19 -0.83
CA SER A 245 -12.90 -15.98 -1.66
C SER A 245 -13.65 -16.17 -2.97
N LEU A 246 -13.87 -15.07 -3.71
CA LEU A 246 -14.43 -15.11 -5.07
C LEU A 246 -13.50 -15.83 -6.05
N ALA A 247 -12.17 -15.68 -5.88
CA ALA A 247 -11.19 -16.39 -6.69
C ALA A 247 -11.24 -17.90 -6.48
N ASP A 248 -11.39 -18.35 -5.23
CA ASP A 248 -11.54 -19.77 -4.91
C ASP A 248 -12.87 -20.33 -5.43
N LEU A 249 -13.94 -19.52 -5.41
CA LEU A 249 -15.21 -19.87 -6.04
C LEU A 249 -15.04 -20.10 -7.54
N THR A 250 -14.34 -19.23 -8.25
CA THR A 250 -14.04 -19.39 -9.69
C THR A 250 -13.24 -20.67 -9.97
N ILE A 251 -12.27 -21.00 -9.11
CA ILE A 251 -11.53 -22.27 -9.21
C ILE A 251 -12.46 -23.47 -8.95
N GLY A 252 -13.35 -23.37 -7.96
CA GLY A 252 -14.35 -24.40 -7.65
C GLY A 252 -15.33 -24.64 -8.81
N LEU A 253 -15.81 -23.58 -9.46
CA LEU A 253 -16.69 -23.67 -10.63
C LEU A 253 -16.00 -24.39 -11.80
N PHE A 254 -14.71 -24.15 -11.99
CA PHE A 254 -13.93 -24.87 -12.99
C PHE A 254 -13.80 -26.36 -12.65
N LYS A 255 -13.44 -26.70 -11.40
CA LYS A 255 -13.27 -28.09 -10.95
C LYS A 255 -14.56 -28.91 -11.03
N THR A 256 -15.68 -28.29 -10.71
CA THR A 256 -17.01 -28.94 -10.73
C THR A 256 -17.64 -29.00 -12.13
N GLY A 257 -16.98 -28.45 -13.16
CA GLY A 257 -17.50 -28.37 -14.54
C GLY A 257 -18.62 -27.34 -14.72
N LYS A 258 -19.04 -26.65 -13.67
CA LYS A 258 -20.13 -25.66 -13.68
C LYS A 258 -19.74 -24.35 -14.40
N ALA A 259 -18.45 -24.10 -14.63
CA ALA A 259 -17.99 -22.96 -15.43
C ALA A 259 -18.54 -22.99 -16.88
N ALA A 260 -18.75 -24.18 -17.47
CA ALA A 260 -19.36 -24.30 -18.79
C ALA A 260 -20.87 -24.04 -18.77
N THR A 261 -21.55 -24.43 -17.68
CA THR A 261 -22.98 -24.19 -17.47
C THR A 261 -23.28 -22.71 -17.26
N TYR A 262 -22.43 -22.02 -16.49
CA TYR A 262 -22.57 -20.60 -16.17
C TYR A 262 -21.50 -19.77 -16.89
N SER A 263 -21.42 -19.92 -18.21
CA SER A 263 -20.37 -19.31 -19.03
C SER A 263 -20.29 -17.78 -18.92
N MET A 264 -21.44 -17.10 -18.79
CA MET A 264 -21.47 -15.64 -18.65
C MET A 264 -21.05 -15.22 -17.24
N VAL A 265 -21.47 -15.97 -16.21
CA VAL A 265 -21.08 -15.72 -14.83
C VAL A 265 -19.58 -15.98 -14.64
N ASP A 266 -19.02 -17.08 -15.18
CA ASP A 266 -17.58 -17.37 -15.13
C ASP A 266 -16.77 -16.25 -15.81
N ARG A 267 -17.22 -15.78 -16.97
CA ARG A 267 -16.57 -14.64 -17.65
C ARG A 267 -16.60 -13.38 -16.79
N LEU A 268 -17.75 -13.04 -16.19
CA LEU A 268 -17.87 -11.87 -15.32
C LEU A 268 -17.00 -12.01 -14.05
N LEU A 269 -16.99 -13.19 -13.43
CA LEU A 269 -16.15 -13.50 -12.28
C LEU A 269 -14.67 -13.28 -12.61
N ARG A 270 -14.20 -13.76 -13.77
CA ARG A 270 -12.83 -13.53 -14.24
C ARG A 270 -12.52 -12.06 -14.42
N LEU A 271 -13.41 -11.28 -15.03
CA LEU A 271 -13.21 -9.83 -15.19
C LEU A 271 -13.10 -9.15 -13.82
N VAL A 272 -14.03 -9.43 -12.90
CA VAL A 272 -14.05 -8.83 -11.57
C VAL A 272 -12.82 -9.19 -10.73
N ILE A 273 -12.38 -10.46 -10.71
CA ILE A 273 -11.20 -10.86 -9.93
C ILE A 273 -9.88 -10.32 -10.53
N THR A 274 -9.88 -9.94 -11.81
CA THR A 274 -8.73 -9.28 -12.44
C THR A 274 -8.67 -7.78 -12.19
N LEU A 275 -9.74 -7.17 -11.67
CA LEU A 275 -9.71 -5.76 -11.30
C LEU A 275 -8.67 -5.54 -10.19
N PRO A 276 -7.66 -4.68 -10.42
CA PRO A 276 -6.71 -4.34 -9.39
C PRO A 276 -7.40 -3.44 -8.35
N VAL A 277 -7.85 -4.02 -7.24
CA VAL A 277 -8.41 -3.26 -6.11
C VAL A 277 -7.32 -2.44 -5.39
N SER A 278 -6.05 -2.81 -5.56
CA SER A 278 -4.91 -2.02 -5.07
C SER A 278 -3.80 -1.86 -6.10
N THR A 279 -3.16 -0.68 -6.08
CA THR A 279 -1.93 -0.38 -6.82
C THR A 279 -0.69 -1.04 -6.20
N ALA A 280 -0.81 -1.82 -5.12
CA ALA A 280 0.34 -2.37 -4.41
C ALA A 280 1.19 -3.31 -5.29
N THR A 281 0.58 -4.02 -6.24
CA THR A 281 1.29 -4.87 -7.19
C THR A 281 2.07 -4.05 -8.21
N THR A 282 1.49 -2.97 -8.73
CA THR A 282 2.18 -2.06 -9.66
C THR A 282 3.29 -1.29 -8.95
N GLU A 283 3.08 -0.85 -7.70
CA GLU A 283 4.08 -0.18 -6.87
C GLU A 283 5.26 -1.10 -6.49
N ARG A 284 5.00 -2.39 -6.22
CA ARG A 284 6.07 -3.39 -6.06
C ARG A 284 6.88 -3.55 -7.35
N ALA A 285 6.23 -3.56 -8.51
CA ALA A 285 6.94 -3.56 -9.79
C ALA A 285 7.80 -2.30 -9.97
N PHE A 286 7.29 -1.10 -9.63
CA PHE A 286 8.11 0.12 -9.68
C PHE A 286 9.28 0.11 -8.67
N SER A 287 9.10 -0.50 -7.50
CA SER A 287 10.18 -0.68 -6.52
C SER A 287 11.25 -1.64 -7.05
N ALA A 288 10.85 -2.73 -7.70
CA ALA A 288 11.74 -3.63 -8.41
C ALA A 288 12.49 -2.92 -9.54
N MET A 289 11.83 -1.98 -10.22
CA MET A 289 12.45 -1.19 -11.29
C MET A 289 13.65 -0.39 -10.80
N LYS A 290 13.64 0.08 -9.55
CA LYS A 290 14.80 0.76 -8.95
C LYS A 290 16.01 -0.16 -8.75
N LEU A 291 15.77 -1.47 -8.61
CA LEU A 291 16.83 -2.49 -8.55
C LEU A 291 17.34 -2.86 -9.95
N VAL A 292 16.45 -2.87 -10.96
CA VAL A 292 16.81 -3.16 -12.35
C VAL A 292 17.55 -1.98 -13.00
N LYS A 293 17.00 -0.76 -12.86
CA LYS A 293 17.58 0.50 -13.32
C LYS A 293 18.44 1.12 -12.22
N THR A 294 19.70 0.69 -12.15
CA THR A 294 20.72 1.33 -11.30
C THR A 294 21.42 2.47 -12.04
N ARG A 295 22.13 3.34 -11.31
CA ARG A 295 22.92 4.45 -11.91
C ARG A 295 23.88 3.98 -13.00
N LEU A 296 24.41 2.76 -12.87
CA LEU A 296 25.32 2.12 -13.84
C LEU A 296 24.58 1.51 -15.05
N ARG A 297 23.27 1.27 -14.95
CA ARG A 297 22.40 0.65 -15.97
C ARG A 297 21.41 1.64 -16.61
N ASN A 298 21.63 2.94 -16.46
CA ASN A 298 20.71 3.99 -16.91
C ASN A 298 20.68 4.21 -18.44
N ARG A 299 21.58 3.59 -19.23
CA ARG A 299 21.64 3.71 -20.71
C ARG A 299 21.09 2.50 -21.46
N MET A 300 20.23 1.69 -20.84
CA MET A 300 19.63 0.55 -21.50
C MET A 300 18.40 0.98 -22.31
N GLY A 301 18.30 0.56 -23.58
CA GLY A 301 17.13 0.81 -24.42
C GLY A 301 15.89 0.13 -23.84
N ASP A 302 14.70 0.71 -24.06
CA ASP A 302 13.48 0.40 -23.28
C ASP A 302 13.01 -1.07 -23.33
N GLU A 303 13.44 -1.86 -24.31
CA GLU A 303 13.12 -3.29 -24.39
C GLU A 303 13.81 -4.11 -23.30
N PHE A 304 15.09 -3.83 -23.01
CA PHE A 304 15.85 -4.65 -22.09
C PHE A 304 15.35 -4.52 -20.63
N PRO A 305 15.06 -3.32 -20.09
CA PRO A 305 14.40 -3.18 -18.80
C PRO A 305 13.03 -3.86 -18.77
N ARG A 306 12.26 -3.84 -19.87
CA ARG A 306 10.95 -4.51 -19.94
C ARG A 306 11.08 -6.02 -19.76
N HIS A 307 11.95 -6.68 -20.51
CA HIS A 307 12.18 -8.12 -20.37
C HIS A 307 12.68 -8.50 -18.97
N TYR A 308 13.63 -7.74 -18.42
CA TYR A 308 14.12 -7.98 -17.05
C TYR A 308 13.04 -7.80 -15.99
N MET A 309 12.16 -6.80 -16.16
CA MET A 309 11.03 -6.57 -15.27
C MET A 309 10.04 -7.74 -15.30
N VAL A 310 9.75 -8.30 -16.48
CA VAL A 310 8.88 -9.47 -16.61
C VAL A 310 9.45 -10.66 -15.86
N VAL A 311 10.74 -10.97 -16.04
CA VAL A 311 11.40 -12.07 -15.33
C VAL A 311 11.44 -11.83 -13.82
N TYR A 312 11.69 -10.58 -13.38
CA TYR A 312 11.78 -10.25 -11.97
C TYR A 312 10.40 -10.32 -11.26
N ILE A 313 9.36 -9.77 -11.88
CA ILE A 313 7.99 -9.82 -11.35
C ILE A 313 7.50 -11.26 -11.35
N GLY A 314 7.73 -11.97 -12.46
CA GLY A 314 7.38 -13.37 -12.64
C GLY A 314 8.39 -14.36 -12.08
N LYS A 315 9.26 -13.98 -11.12
CA LYS A 315 10.36 -14.83 -10.64
C LYS A 315 9.90 -16.20 -10.12
N GLU A 316 8.71 -16.29 -9.55
CA GLU A 316 8.12 -17.56 -9.09
C GLU A 316 7.78 -18.51 -10.26
N ILE A 317 7.41 -17.95 -11.41
CA ILE A 317 7.15 -18.70 -12.65
C ILE A 317 8.50 -18.99 -13.33
N ALA A 318 9.38 -18.00 -13.43
CA ALA A 318 10.70 -18.15 -14.04
C ALA A 318 11.56 -19.19 -13.31
N ALA A 319 11.43 -19.33 -11.98
CA ALA A 319 12.13 -20.36 -11.21
C ALA A 319 11.71 -21.79 -11.57
N LYS A 320 10.56 -21.98 -12.21
CA LYS A 320 10.10 -23.29 -12.70
C LYS A 320 10.69 -23.65 -14.06
N ILE A 321 11.24 -22.66 -14.78
CA ILE A 321 11.87 -22.86 -16.09
C ILE A 321 13.31 -23.31 -15.84
N THR A 322 13.65 -24.49 -16.34
CA THR A 322 15.01 -25.04 -16.18
C THR A 322 15.96 -24.45 -17.21
N SER A 323 17.25 -24.39 -16.87
CA SER A 323 18.28 -23.96 -17.83
C SER A 323 18.35 -24.86 -19.05
N ASP A 324 18.08 -26.16 -18.89
CA ASP A 324 18.08 -27.14 -19.98
C ASP A 324 16.93 -26.88 -20.97
N GLU A 325 15.73 -26.53 -20.48
CA GLU A 325 14.60 -26.13 -21.35
C GLU A 325 14.93 -24.88 -22.17
N ILE A 326 15.61 -23.89 -21.56
CA ILE A 326 16.03 -22.66 -22.26
C ILE A 326 17.07 -22.98 -23.34
N ILE A 327 18.06 -23.83 -23.02
CA ILE A 327 19.12 -24.23 -23.96
C ILE A 327 18.50 -25.01 -25.12
N ASN A 328 17.61 -25.97 -24.86
CA ASN A 328 16.95 -26.77 -25.88
C ASN A 328 16.06 -25.92 -26.81
N LEU A 329 15.36 -24.91 -26.26
CA LEU A 329 14.59 -23.95 -27.06
C LEU A 329 15.51 -23.11 -27.96
N PHE A 330 16.68 -22.72 -27.47
CA PHE A 330 17.64 -21.93 -28.23
C PHE A 330 18.34 -22.75 -29.33
N ASP A 331 18.62 -24.02 -29.07
CA ASP A 331 19.25 -24.94 -30.04
C ASP A 331 18.28 -25.35 -31.17
N THR A 332 16.97 -25.35 -30.90
CA THR A 332 15.92 -25.60 -31.90
C THR A 332 15.52 -24.37 -32.73
N GLY A 333 15.83 -23.16 -32.26
CA GLY A 333 15.66 -21.92 -33.01
C GLY A 333 16.85 -21.66 -33.93
N GLY A 334 16.62 -21.52 -35.25
CA GLY A 334 17.68 -21.17 -36.20
C GLY A 334 18.48 -19.93 -35.74
N ARG A 335 19.75 -19.83 -36.15
CA ARG A 335 20.85 -18.91 -35.67
C ARG A 335 20.51 -17.41 -35.44
N ARG A 336 19.28 -16.96 -35.69
CA ARG A 336 18.69 -15.67 -35.31
C ARG A 336 17.30 -15.88 -34.69
N ALA A 337 17.23 -16.48 -33.50
CA ALA A 337 15.97 -16.54 -32.76
C ALA A 337 15.76 -15.19 -32.02
N GLU A 338 14.72 -14.45 -32.41
CA GLU A 338 14.22 -13.32 -31.62
C GLU A 338 13.41 -13.84 -30.44
N PHE A 339 13.58 -13.22 -29.27
CA PHE A 339 12.89 -13.55 -28.04
C PHE A 339 11.39 -13.22 -28.17
N LYS A 340 10.58 -14.14 -28.68
CA LYS A 340 9.13 -14.07 -28.52
C LYS A 340 8.80 -14.58 -27.13
N LEU A 341 8.58 -13.65 -26.20
CA LEU A 341 7.89 -13.97 -24.96
C LEU A 341 6.57 -14.64 -25.35
N ILE A 342 6.41 -15.88 -24.91
CA ILE A 342 5.17 -16.64 -25.04
C ILE A 342 4.05 -15.74 -24.51
N ASP A 343 3.05 -15.46 -25.34
CA ASP A 343 1.85 -14.73 -24.94
C ASP A 343 1.28 -15.42 -23.70
N MET A 344 1.33 -14.73 -22.55
CA MET A 344 0.78 -15.19 -21.27
C MET A 344 -0.74 -15.01 -21.23
#